data_AF-A0A833LKD7-F1
#
_entry.id   AF-A0A833LKD7-F1
#
_cell.length_a   1.000
_cell.length_b   1.000
_cell.length_c   1.000
_cell.angle_alpha   90.00
_cell.angle_beta   90.00
_cell.angle_gamma   90.00
#
_symmetry.space_group_name_H-M   'P 1'
#
loop_
_entity.id
_entity.type
_entity.pdbx_description
1 polymer ?
#
loop_
_entity_poly.entity_id
_entity_poly.type
_entity_poly.pdbx_seq_one_letter_code
_entity_poly.pdbx_strand_id
1 'polypeptide(L)' 'TRLVKIGIFVASTPDFTEQHLVGNGASDFLAEVLGERGKHARAAVGVAVLPLNAPVEIEAIVEID' A
#
# COMPACT_ATOMS: atom_id res chain seq x y z
N THR A 1 -16.74 -10.62 0.61
CA THR A 1 -15.80 -9.48 0.41
C THR A 1 -14.43 -9.70 1.06
N ARG A 2 -13.31 -9.63 0.32
CA ARG A 2 -11.92 -9.83 0.82
C ARG A 2 -10.97 -8.81 0.20
N LEU A 3 -9.98 -8.31 0.96
CA LEU A 3 -8.90 -7.51 0.39
C LEU A 3 -7.89 -8.43 -0.30
N VAL A 4 -7.81 -8.36 -1.63
CA VAL A 4 -6.99 -9.28 -2.43
C VAL A 4 -5.56 -8.76 -2.54
N LYS A 5 -5.42 -7.48 -2.91
CA LYS A 5 -4.12 -6.84 -3.13
C LYS A 5 -4.18 -5.35 -2.81
N ILE A 6 -3.07 -4.81 -2.33
CA ILE A 6 -2.80 -3.36 -2.38
C ILE A 6 -1.56 -3.05 -3.22
N GLY A 7 -1.61 -1.95 -3.97
CA GLY A 7 -0.45 -1.32 -4.60
C GLY A 7 -0.10 -0.06 -3.82
N ILE A 8 1.16 0.05 -3.37
CA ILE A 8 1.64 1.17 -2.56
C ILE A 8 2.70 1.92 -3.36
N PHE A 9 2.39 3.16 -3.70
CA PHE A 9 3.28 4.05 -4.43
C PHE A 9 3.82 5.09 -3.46
N VAL A 10 5.14 5.13 -3.29
CA VAL A 10 5.80 6.04 -2.35
C VAL A 10 6.61 7.04 -3.16
N ALA A 11 6.29 8.33 -3.03
CA ALA A 11 7.11 9.38 -3.63
C ALA A 11 8.51 9.33 -3.00
N SER A 12 9.49 8.91 -3.80
CA SER A 12 10.82 8.52 -3.32
C SER A 12 11.90 9.16 -4.18
N THR A 13 12.99 9.57 -3.55
CA THR A 13 14.24 9.81 -4.26
C THR A 13 14.84 8.47 -4.72
N PRO A 14 15.75 8.45 -5.72
CA PRO A 14 16.35 7.20 -6.21
C PRO A 14 17.17 6.42 -5.17
N ASP A 15 17.65 7.09 -4.13
CA ASP A 15 18.44 6.53 -3.03
C ASP A 15 17.60 5.96 -1.89
N PHE A 16 16.30 6.28 -1.84
CA PHE A 16 15.40 5.69 -0.85
C PHE A 16 14.94 4.30 -1.28
N THR A 17 15.17 3.29 -0.46
CA THR A 17 14.84 1.87 -0.76
C THR A 17 13.97 1.21 0.31
N GLU A 18 13.40 2.00 1.22
CA GLU A 18 12.62 1.51 2.37
C GLU A 18 11.09 1.62 2.15
N GLN A 19 10.63 1.61 0.89
CA GLN A 19 9.20 1.71 0.57
C GLN A 19 8.37 0.59 1.22
N HIS A 20 8.97 -0.58 1.41
CA HIS A 20 8.34 -1.70 2.10
C HIS A 20 8.02 -1.39 3.58
N LEU A 21 8.82 -0.56 4.26
CA LEU A 21 8.55 -0.11 5.62
C LEU A 21 7.42 0.93 5.66
N VAL A 22 7.43 1.88 4.72
CA VAL A 22 6.32 2.86 4.57
C VAL A 22 5.00 2.12 4.32
N GLY A 23 5.04 1.11 3.45
CA GLY A 23 3.90 0.26 3.14
C GLY A 23 3.35 -0.58 4.30
N ASN A 24 4.17 -0.89 5.33
CA ASN A 24 3.69 -1.61 6.50
C ASN A 24 2.59 -0.84 7.23
N GLY A 25 2.64 0.50 7.27
CA GLY A 25 1.59 1.29 7.92
C GLY A 25 0.19 1.01 7.35
N ALA A 26 0.08 0.84 6.04
CA ALA A 26 -1.17 0.45 5.41
C ALA A 26 -1.51 -1.03 5.64
N SER A 27 -0.53 -1.92 5.50
CA SER A 27 -0.75 -3.36 5.67
C SER A 27 -1.21 -3.70 7.10
N ASP A 28 -0.55 -3.13 8.10
CA ASP A 28 -0.81 -3.38 9.52
C ASP A 28 -2.19 -2.84 9.91
N PHE A 29 -2.51 -1.61 9.51
CA PHE A 29 -3.83 -1.02 9.74
C PHE A 29 -4.96 -1.83 9.09
N LEU A 30 -4.80 -2.24 7.83
CA LEU A 30 -5.82 -3.02 7.12
C LEU A 30 -5.99 -4.42 7.72
N ALA A 31 -4.90 -5.04 8.18
CA ALA A 31 -4.96 -6.32 8.89
C ALA A 31 -5.63 -6.18 10.27
N GLU A 32 -5.37 -5.09 10.99
CA GLU A 32 -6.00 -4.81 12.29
C GLU A 32 -7.51 -4.62 12.15
N VAL A 33 -7.96 -3.77 11.22
CA VAL A 33 -9.39 -3.41 11.11
C VAL A 33 -10.22 -4.46 10.38
N LEU A 34 -9.64 -5.24 9.46
CA LEU A 34 -10.36 -6.26 8.68
C LEU A 34 -10.07 -7.70 9.16
N GLY A 35 -9.15 -7.89 10.11
CA GLY A 35 -8.72 -9.21 10.59
C GLY A 35 -8.16 -10.09 9.47
N GLU A 36 -8.53 -11.37 9.47
CA GLU A 36 -8.07 -12.32 8.43
C GLU A 36 -8.42 -11.89 7.00
N ARG A 37 -9.53 -11.16 6.81
CA ARG A 37 -9.96 -10.65 5.50
C ARG A 37 -9.09 -9.48 5.03
N GLY A 38 -8.30 -8.90 5.92
CA GLY A 38 -7.32 -7.87 5.67
C GLY A 38 -5.97 -8.41 5.24
N LYS A 39 -5.69 -9.72 5.28
CA LYS A 39 -4.42 -10.27 4.75
C LYS A 39 -4.43 -10.30 3.22
N HIS A 40 -3.47 -9.60 2.62
CA HIS A 40 -3.44 -9.31 1.19
C HIS A 40 -2.05 -9.52 0.57
N ALA A 41 -2.02 -9.70 -0.75
CA ALA A 41 -0.79 -9.51 -1.53
C ALA A 41 -0.45 -8.01 -1.60
N ARG A 42 0.83 -7.67 -1.76
CA ARG A 42 1.23 -6.27 -1.93
C ARG A 42 2.39 -6.06 -2.89
N ALA A 43 2.45 -4.86 -3.45
CA ALA A 43 3.65 -4.30 -4.06
C ALA A 43 3.89 -2.92 -3.44
N ALA A 44 5.14 -2.61 -3.11
CA ALA A 44 5.56 -1.29 -2.64
C ALA A 44 6.69 -0.81 -3.54
N VAL A 45 6.48 0.33 -4.21
CA VAL A 45 7.41 0.85 -5.23
C VAL A 45 7.69 2.33 -5.02
N GLY A 46 8.91 2.74 -5.33
CA GLY A 46 9.27 4.14 -5.41
C GLY A 46 8.77 4.75 -6.71
N VAL A 47 8.16 5.93 -6.62
CA VAL A 47 7.73 6.74 -7.77
C VAL A 47 8.31 8.15 -7.67
N ALA A 48 8.48 8.82 -8.81
CA ALA A 48 9.09 10.16 -8.85
C ALA A 48 8.18 11.24 -8.23
N VAL A 49 6.87 11.17 -8.48
CA VAL A 49 5.89 12.14 -8.00
C VAL A 49 4.49 11.50 -8.00
N LEU A 50 3.61 11.99 -7.14
CA LEU A 50 2.20 11.63 -7.07
C LEU A 50 1.32 12.89 -7.22
N PRO A 51 0.04 12.75 -7.63
CA PRO A 51 -0.90 13.87 -7.65
C PRO A 51 -0.96 14.61 -6.31
N LEU A 52 -1.18 15.92 -6.38
CA LEU A 52 -1.25 16.82 -5.21
C LEU A 52 0.01 16.83 -4.33
N ASN A 53 1.14 16.34 -4.85
CA ASN A 53 2.37 16.16 -4.08
C ASN A 53 2.19 15.26 -2.85
N ALA A 54 1.32 14.25 -2.96
CA ALA A 54 1.12 13.28 -1.90
C ALA A 54 2.40 12.45 -1.66
N PRO A 55 2.73 12.11 -0.39
CA PRO A 55 3.88 11.27 -0.10
C PRO A 55 3.63 9.79 -0.43
N VAL A 56 2.37 9.34 -0.33
CA VAL A 56 1.96 7.95 -0.56
C VAL A 56 0.60 7.93 -1.23
N GLU A 57 0.43 7.07 -2.23
CA GLU A 57 -0.85 6.71 -2.83
C GLU A 57 -1.02 5.20 -2.75
N ILE A 58 -2.24 4.74 -2.47
CA ILE A 58 -2.56 3.33 -2.31
C ILE A 58 -3.78 2.98 -3.17
N GLU A 59 -3.62 1.96 -4.02
CA GLU A 59 -4.73 1.32 -4.72
C GLU A 59 -5.05 -0.04 -4.08
N ALA A 60 -6.29 -0.52 -4.25
CA ALA A 60 -6.70 -1.82 -3.74
C ALA A 60 -7.55 -2.59 -4.75
N ILE A 61 -7.32 -3.90 -4.81
CA ILE A 61 -8.21 -4.86 -5.45
C ILE A 61 -8.99 -5.56 -4.33
N VAL A 62 -10.31 -5.46 -4.39
CA VAL A 62 -11.22 -6.01 -3.39
C VAL A 62 -12.19 -6.96 -4.08
N GLU A 63 -12.24 -8.20 -3.61
CA GLU A 63 -13.28 -9.16 -3.97
C GLU A 63 -14.56 -8.77 -3.24
N ILE A 64 -15.68 -8.67 -3.95
CA ILE A 64 -17.01 -8.38 -3.42
C ILE A 64 -17.95 -9.54 -3.79
N ASP A 65 -18.95 -9.80 -2.95
CA ASP A 65 -19.98 -10.83 -3.21
C ASP A 65 -21.15 -10.22 -3.98
#